data_AF-A0A225VEU3-F1
#
_entry.id   AF-A0A225VEU3-F1
#
_cell.length_a   1.000
_cell.length_b   1.000
_cell.length_c   1.000
_cell.angle_alpha   90.00
_cell.angle_beta   90.00
_cell.angle_gamma   90.00
#
_symmetry.space_group_name_H-M   'P 1'
#
loop_
_entity.id
_entity.type
_entity.pdbx_description
1 polymer ?
#
loop_
_entity_poly.entity_id
_entity_poly.type
_entity_poly.pdbx_seq_one_letter_code
_entity_poly.pdbx_strand_id
1 'polypeptide(L)'
;MEAVATMVFYIVPDPRTNQPLHPGRYALFAVHCYKYGSNPASTRGNSLQTIQSKISAVAWYHRWEFGFTVSLLPHHALAIQGINRLQQSPRPKQPITVPITRIILRQLDFTSAYHRVLWGATVMGFYFLLRKSELLFCTKKQYQFAIRRSDIIF
;
A
#
# COMPACT_ATOMS: atom_id res chain seq x y z
N MET A 1 2.58 -16.47 12.88
CA MET A 1 2.33 -16.77 11.46
C MET A 1 1.22 -17.79 11.24
N GLU A 2 0.90 -18.64 12.21
CA GLU A 2 -0.17 -19.65 12.06
C GLU A 2 -1.57 -19.09 11.89
N ALA A 3 -1.97 -18.04 12.63
CA ALA A 3 -3.34 -17.50 12.54
C ALA A 3 -3.74 -16.97 11.15
N VAL A 4 -2.77 -16.52 10.35
CA VAL A 4 -3.01 -16.06 8.97
C VAL A 4 -3.16 -17.25 8.03
N ALA A 5 -2.38 -18.31 8.23
CA ALA A 5 -2.53 -19.57 7.47
C ALA A 5 -3.86 -20.24 7.80
N THR A 6 -4.24 -20.35 9.08
CA THR A 6 -5.51 -20.95 9.50
C THR A 6 -6.73 -20.18 8.99
N MET A 7 -6.67 -18.84 8.88
CA MET A 7 -7.78 -18.07 8.30
C MET A 7 -7.84 -18.12 6.78
N VAL A 8 -6.71 -18.24 6.09
CA VAL A 8 -6.70 -18.52 4.65
C VAL A 8 -7.36 -19.88 4.38
N PHE A 9 -7.15 -20.88 5.23
CA PHE A 9 -7.84 -22.18 5.17
C PHE A 9 -9.36 -22.11 5.42
N TYR A 10 -9.90 -21.11 6.12
CA TYR A 10 -11.35 -20.94 6.28
C TYR A 10 -12.03 -20.24 5.08
N ILE A 11 -11.25 -19.52 4.27
CA ILE A 11 -11.73 -18.80 3.08
C ILE A 11 -11.46 -19.61 1.80
N VAL A 12 -10.37 -20.37 1.75
CA VAL A 12 -10.09 -21.32 0.67
C VAL A 12 -10.94 -22.57 0.90
N PRO A 13 -11.81 -22.97 -0.04
CA PRO A 13 -12.61 -24.17 0.13
C PRO A 13 -11.71 -25.40 0.02
N ASP A 14 -12.06 -26.48 0.71
CA ASP A 14 -11.46 -27.79 0.49
C ASP A 14 -11.65 -28.15 -1.01
N PRO A 15 -10.58 -28.47 -1.76
CA PRO A 15 -10.66 -28.84 -3.18
C PRO A 15 -11.57 -30.04 -3.46
N ARG A 16 -12.04 -30.75 -2.42
CA ARG A 16 -12.96 -31.90 -2.52
C ARG A 16 -14.45 -31.53 -2.48
N THR A 17 -14.79 -30.30 -2.11
CA THR A 17 -16.19 -29.86 -2.00
C THR A 17 -16.48 -28.74 -2.97
N ASN A 18 -17.28 -29.04 -4.01
CA ASN A 18 -17.85 -28.09 -4.98
C ASN A 18 -18.90 -27.14 -4.34
N GLN A 19 -18.70 -26.70 -3.09
CA GLN A 19 -19.58 -25.72 -2.49
C GLN A 19 -19.18 -24.32 -2.96
N PRO A 20 -20.10 -23.54 -3.56
CA PRO A 20 -19.83 -22.15 -3.89
C PRO A 20 -19.44 -21.41 -2.61
N LEU A 21 -18.32 -20.69 -2.67
CA LEU A 21 -17.82 -19.92 -1.54
C LEU A 21 -18.93 -19.03 -1.01
N HIS A 22 -19.45 -19.32 0.19
CA HIS A 22 -20.55 -18.53 0.74
C HIS A 22 -20.08 -17.09 0.87
N PRO A 23 -20.70 -16.13 0.17
CA PRO A 23 -20.10 -14.82 -0.02
C PRO A 23 -19.93 -14.09 1.34
N GLY A 24 -20.74 -14.46 2.35
CA GLY A 24 -20.63 -14.05 3.76
C GLY A 24 -19.26 -14.19 4.42
N ARG A 25 -18.40 -15.12 3.95
CA ARG A 25 -17.08 -15.36 4.56
C ARG A 25 -16.12 -14.17 4.40
N TYR A 26 -16.22 -13.40 3.31
CA TYR A 26 -15.38 -12.22 3.09
C TYR A 26 -15.70 -11.06 4.04
N ALA A 27 -16.99 -10.85 4.33
CA ALA A 27 -17.39 -9.83 5.29
C ALA A 27 -16.90 -10.17 6.71
N LEU A 28 -16.99 -11.43 7.11
CA LEU A 28 -16.44 -11.90 8.39
C LEU A 28 -14.92 -11.76 8.44
N PHE A 29 -14.22 -12.09 7.36
CA PHE A 29 -12.78 -11.88 7.25
C PHE A 29 -12.40 -10.41 7.37
N ALA A 30 -13.13 -9.51 6.70
CA ALA A 30 -12.90 -8.07 6.77
C ALA A 30 -13.09 -7.53 8.20
N VAL A 31 -14.17 -7.95 8.88
CA VAL A 31 -14.45 -7.58 10.28
C VAL A 31 -13.37 -8.13 11.22
N HIS A 32 -12.93 -9.38 11.02
CA HIS A 32 -11.84 -9.94 11.81
C HIS A 32 -10.54 -9.17 11.62
N CYS A 33 -10.18 -8.85 10.37
CA CYS A 33 -9.01 -8.03 10.06
C CYS A 33 -9.09 -6.62 10.68
N TYR A 34 -10.28 -6.04 10.73
CA TYR A 34 -10.52 -4.74 11.37
C TYR A 34 -10.40 -4.80 12.90
N LYS A 35 -10.82 -5.89 13.55
CA LYS A 35 -10.79 -6.03 15.01
C LYS A 35 -9.43 -6.47 15.55
N TYR A 36 -8.81 -7.47 14.95
CA TYR A 36 -7.62 -8.13 15.49
C TYR A 36 -6.33 -7.79 14.75
N GLY A 37 -6.42 -7.19 13.55
CA GLY A 37 -5.25 -6.80 12.78
C GLY A 37 -4.39 -7.98 12.31
N SER A 38 -3.18 -7.68 11.83
CA SER A 38 -2.20 -8.70 11.41
C SER A 38 -1.13 -8.97 12.47
N ASN A 39 -1.08 -8.17 13.54
CA ASN A 39 -0.05 -8.25 14.57
C ASN A 39 -0.73 -8.47 15.94
N PRO A 40 -0.55 -9.64 16.59
CA PRO A 40 -1.23 -9.95 17.85
C PRO A 40 -0.81 -9.03 19.00
N ALA A 41 0.32 -8.33 18.89
CA ALA A 41 0.80 -7.36 19.87
C ALA A 41 0.22 -5.94 19.67
N SER A 42 -0.51 -5.70 18.58
CA SER A 42 -1.10 -4.39 18.29
C SER A 42 -2.55 -4.35 18.75
N THR A 43 -2.90 -3.45 19.67
CA THR A 43 -4.28 -3.15 20.06
C THR A 43 -5.12 -2.59 18.90
N ARG A 44 -4.47 -2.17 17.81
CA ARG A 44 -5.10 -1.57 16.63
C ARG A 44 -5.18 -2.58 15.49
N GLY A 45 -6.39 -2.77 14.96
CA GLY A 45 -6.61 -3.59 13.78
C GLY A 45 -6.18 -2.95 12.46
N ASN A 46 -6.37 -3.68 11.35
CA ASN A 46 -5.87 -3.27 10.03
C ASN A 46 -6.62 -2.03 9.49
N SER A 47 -5.91 -1.18 8.73
CA SER A 47 -6.56 -0.10 7.97
C SER A 47 -7.44 -0.68 6.85
N LEU A 48 -8.43 0.09 6.39
CA LEU A 48 -9.31 -0.29 5.30
C LEU A 48 -8.53 -0.63 4.03
N GLN A 49 -7.49 0.16 3.73
CA GLN A 49 -6.63 -0.07 2.58
C GLN A 49 -5.89 -1.41 2.69
N THR A 50 -5.43 -1.77 3.89
CA THR A 50 -4.80 -3.08 4.14
C THR A 50 -5.82 -4.23 4.03
N ILE A 51 -7.04 -4.03 4.53
CA ILE A 51 -8.12 -5.02 4.41
C ILE A 51 -8.48 -5.24 2.94
N GLN A 52 -8.66 -4.18 2.16
CA GLN A 52 -8.91 -4.24 0.72
C GLN A 52 -7.77 -4.96 -0.02
N SER A 53 -6.51 -4.66 0.33
CA SER A 53 -5.34 -5.34 -0.24
C SER A 53 -5.31 -6.85 0.08
N LYS A 54 -5.72 -7.26 1.28
CA LYS A 54 -5.84 -8.69 1.64
C LYS A 54 -6.96 -9.37 0.83
N ILE A 55 -8.11 -8.71 0.71
CA ILE A 55 -9.23 -9.22 -0.10
C ILE A 55 -8.81 -9.36 -1.57
N SER A 56 -8.10 -8.37 -2.13
CA SER A 56 -7.63 -8.45 -3.52
C SER A 56 -6.60 -9.57 -3.71
N ALA A 57 -5.72 -9.80 -2.73
CA ALA A 57 -4.75 -10.90 -2.78
C ALA A 57 -5.46 -12.26 -2.77
N VAL A 58 -6.47 -12.43 -1.92
CA VAL A 58 -7.29 -13.64 -1.89
C VAL A 58 -8.06 -13.82 -3.21
N ALA A 59 -8.69 -12.77 -3.73
CA ALA A 59 -9.39 -12.82 -5.01
C ALA A 59 -8.45 -13.16 -6.18
N TRP A 60 -7.22 -12.62 -6.18
CA TRP A 60 -6.19 -12.96 -7.15
C TRP A 60 -5.80 -14.44 -7.06
N TYR A 61 -5.59 -14.96 -5.85
CA TYR A 61 -5.26 -16.37 -5.63
C TYR A 61 -6.38 -17.30 -6.13
N HIS A 62 -7.65 -16.98 -5.85
CA HIS A 62 -8.78 -17.77 -6.35
C HIS A 62 -8.86 -17.77 -7.87
N ARG A 63 -8.61 -16.62 -8.49
CA ARG A 63 -8.58 -16.51 -9.96
C ARG A 63 -7.44 -17.33 -10.55
N TRP A 64 -6.28 -17.33 -9.90
CA TRP A 64 -5.11 -18.08 -10.34
C TRP A 64 -5.30 -19.59 -10.23
N GLU A 65 -5.76 -20.07 -9.07
CA GLU A 65 -5.82 -21.50 -8.76
C GLU A 65 -7.10 -22.18 -9.31
N PHE A 66 -8.24 -21.49 -9.26
CA PHE A 66 -9.55 -22.08 -9.55
C PHE A 66 -10.26 -21.44 -10.76
N GLY A 67 -9.66 -20.44 -11.40
CA GLY A 67 -10.19 -19.83 -12.63
C GLY A 67 -11.44 -18.95 -12.46
N PHE A 68 -11.97 -18.78 -11.24
CA PHE A 68 -13.11 -17.90 -10.98
C PHE A 68 -12.71 -16.63 -10.24
N THR A 69 -13.35 -15.51 -10.62
CA THR A 69 -13.17 -14.23 -9.92
C THR A 69 -14.17 -14.14 -8.79
N VAL A 70 -13.68 -14.03 -7.56
CA VAL A 70 -14.55 -13.76 -6.41
C VAL A 70 -14.80 -12.27 -6.34
N SER A 71 -15.99 -11.85 -6.76
CA SER A 71 -16.43 -10.46 -6.64
C SER A 71 -17.11 -10.25 -5.29
N LEU A 72 -16.93 -9.06 -4.71
CA LEU A 72 -17.72 -8.66 -3.55
C LEU A 72 -19.16 -8.44 -3.98
N LEU A 73 -20.07 -9.31 -3.52
CA LEU A 73 -21.49 -9.07 -3.70
C LEU A 73 -21.89 -7.74 -3.03
N PRO A 74 -22.92 -7.03 -3.55
CA PRO A 74 -23.34 -5.73 -3.05
C PRO A 74 -23.59 -5.68 -1.52
N HIS A 75 -24.07 -6.78 -0.94
CA HIS A 75 -24.28 -6.87 0.51
C HIS A 75 -22.98 -6.92 1.33
N HIS A 76 -21.85 -7.34 0.77
CA HIS A 76 -20.54 -7.25 1.43
C HIS A 76 -19.91 -5.87 1.31
N ALA A 77 -20.23 -5.14 0.23
CA ALA A 77 -19.83 -3.75 0.10
C ALA A 77 -20.38 -2.90 1.27
N LEU A 78 -21.60 -3.20 1.75
CA LEU A 78 -22.17 -2.56 2.94
C LEU A 78 -21.35 -2.81 4.21
N ALA A 79 -20.84 -4.03 4.42
CA ALA A 79 -20.00 -4.34 5.58
C ALA A 79 -18.67 -3.56 5.52
N ILE A 80 -18.04 -3.47 4.34
CA ILE A 80 -16.82 -2.68 4.13
C ILE A 80 -17.09 -1.18 4.29
N GLN A 81 -18.24 -0.70 3.81
CA GLN A 81 -18.67 0.68 4.00
C GLN A 81 -18.92 0.99 5.48
N GLY A 82 -19.47 0.04 6.25
CA GLY A 82 -19.59 0.11 7.70
C GLY A 82 -18.22 0.25 8.37
N ILE A 83 -17.25 -0.58 8.00
CA ILE A 83 -15.87 -0.47 8.47
C ILE A 83 -15.29 0.91 8.12
N ASN A 84 -15.51 1.40 6.89
CA ASN A 84 -15.02 2.72 6.47
C ASN A 84 -15.58 3.86 7.35
N ARG A 85 -16.86 3.80 7.73
CA ARG A 85 -17.49 4.79 8.62
C ARG A 85 -16.93 4.73 10.05
N LEU A 86 -16.59 3.54 10.53
CA LEU A 86 -16.02 3.33 11.86
C LEU A 86 -14.51 3.59 11.93
N GLN A 87 -13.82 3.60 10.79
CA GLN A 87 -12.41 3.97 10.75
C GLN A 87 -12.27 5.47 10.96
N GLN A 88 -11.38 5.88 11.86
CA GLN A 88 -10.92 7.25 11.89
C GLN A 88 -10.31 7.57 10.52
N SER A 89 -10.79 8.64 9.88
CA SER A 89 -10.27 9.08 8.58
C SER A 89 -8.74 9.15 8.64
N PRO A 90 -8.03 8.47 7.73
CA PRO A 90 -6.57 8.59 7.66
C PRO A 90 -6.21 10.07 7.60
N ARG A 91 -5.43 10.56 8.56
CA ARG A 91 -4.93 11.93 8.50
C ARG A 91 -4.22 12.10 7.16
N PRO A 92 -4.66 13.02 6.29
CA PRO A 92 -4.00 13.20 5.01
C PRO A 92 -2.54 13.52 5.27
N LYS A 93 -1.65 12.91 4.48
CA LYS A 93 -0.23 13.28 4.53
C LYS A 93 -0.15 14.75 4.13
N GLN A 94 0.45 15.57 4.98
CA GLN A 94 0.66 16.97 4.66
C GLN A 94 1.63 17.06 3.48
N PRO A 95 1.32 17.85 2.45
CA PRO A 95 2.26 18.05 1.35
C PRO A 95 3.50 18.77 1.88
N ILE A 96 4.66 18.44 1.31
CA ILE A 96 5.86 19.25 1.50
C ILE A 96 5.57 20.61 0.84
N THR A 97 5.87 21.71 1.53
CA THR A 97 5.66 23.07 1.02
C THR A 97 6.99 23.77 0.79
N VAL A 98 6.99 24.83 -0.03
CA VAL A 98 8.20 25.63 -0.30
C VAL A 98 8.85 26.20 0.99
N PRO A 99 8.09 26.64 2.01
CA PRO A 99 8.70 27.02 3.29
C PRO A 99 9.44 25.87 3.97
N ILE A 100 8.90 24.64 3.92
CA ILE A 100 9.55 23.46 4.52
C ILE A 100 10.86 23.16 3.78
N THR A 101 10.89 23.22 2.45
CA THR A 101 12.13 22.99 1.68
C THR A 101 13.19 24.05 1.97
N ARG A 102 12.79 25.31 2.19
CA ARG A 102 13.71 26.39 2.62
C ARG A 102 14.28 26.17 4.02
N ILE A 103 13.52 25.59 4.94
CA ILE A 103 14.03 25.23 6.28
C ILE A 103 15.09 24.13 6.15
N ILE A 104 14.82 23.10 5.35
CA ILE A 104 15.77 22.01 5.08
C ILE A 104 17.07 22.57 4.47
N LEU A 105 16.96 23.49 3.51
CA LEU A 105 18.11 24.16 2.88
C LEU A 105 19.03 24.84 3.90
N ARG A 106 18.44 25.56 4.87
CA ARG A 106 19.21 26.31 5.87
C ARG A 106 19.96 25.42 6.86
N GLN A 107 19.53 24.17 7.02
CA GLN A 107 20.17 23.20 7.92
C GLN A 107 21.28 22.40 7.23
N LEU A 108 21.46 22.56 5.92
CA LEU A 108 22.43 21.80 5.15
C LEU A 108 23.76 22.56 5.00
N ASP A 109 24.86 21.89 5.35
CA ASP A 109 26.20 22.41 5.11
C ASP A 109 26.67 22.10 3.69
N PHE A 110 26.81 23.14 2.86
CA PHE A 110 27.24 23.03 1.46
C PHE A 110 28.73 22.74 1.28
N THR A 111 29.51 22.75 2.36
CA THR A 111 30.92 22.32 2.34
C THR A 111 31.02 20.82 2.05
N SER A 112 30.08 20.03 2.55
CA SER A 112 30.04 18.58 2.36
C SER A 112 29.43 18.18 1.00
N ALA A 113 30.12 17.33 0.25
CA ALA A 113 29.63 16.78 -1.02
C ALA A 113 28.32 15.99 -0.86
N TYR A 114 28.16 15.28 0.26
CA TYR A 114 26.96 14.50 0.56
C TYR A 114 25.72 15.40 0.69
N HIS A 115 25.85 16.52 1.39
CA HIS A 115 24.77 17.49 1.56
C HIS A 115 24.39 18.17 0.24
N ARG A 116 25.36 18.49 -0.63
CA ARG A 116 25.06 19.02 -1.97
C ARG A 116 24.21 18.07 -2.81
N VAL A 117 24.56 16.78 -2.80
CA VAL A 117 23.79 15.74 -3.51
C VAL A 117 22.41 15.57 -2.90
N LEU A 118 22.31 15.57 -1.57
CA LEU A 118 21.03 15.46 -0.86
C LEU A 118 20.09 16.62 -1.18
N TRP A 119 20.61 17.85 -1.24
CA TRP A 119 19.84 19.03 -1.64
C TRP A 119 19.35 18.91 -3.09
N GLY A 120 20.23 18.57 -4.03
CA GLY A 120 19.86 18.39 -5.43
C GLY A 120 18.77 17.34 -5.62
N ALA A 121 18.90 16.20 -4.94
CA ALA A 121 17.90 15.13 -4.96
C ALA A 121 16.55 15.57 -4.36
N THR A 122 16.58 16.38 -3.28
CA THR A 122 15.38 16.93 -2.65
C THR A 122 14.65 17.92 -3.55
N VAL A 123 15.39 18.83 -4.20
CA VAL A 123 14.82 19.80 -5.16
C VAL A 123 14.23 19.08 -6.36
N MET A 124 14.95 18.13 -6.94
CA MET A 124 14.46 17.32 -8.06
C MET A 124 13.19 16.55 -7.68
N GLY A 125 13.18 15.89 -6.51
CA GLY A 125 12.00 15.18 -6.02
C GLY A 125 10.79 16.08 -5.77
N PHE A 126 11.01 17.31 -5.29
CA PHE A 126 9.93 18.27 -5.01
C PHE A 126 9.30 18.84 -6.30
N TYR A 127 10.11 19.30 -7.25
CA TYR A 127 9.60 19.94 -8.47
C TYR A 127 9.09 18.95 -9.51
N PHE A 128 9.73 17.78 -9.63
CA PHE A 128 9.31 16.74 -10.58
C PHE A 128 8.36 15.71 -9.95
N LEU A 129 8.00 15.85 -8.67
CA LEU A 129 7.12 14.94 -7.92
C LEU A 129 7.58 13.47 -7.98
N LEU A 130 8.90 13.25 -8.02
CA LEU A 130 9.48 11.93 -8.21
C LEU A 130 9.19 11.01 -7.01
N ARG A 131 8.94 9.74 -7.29
CA ARG A 131 8.87 8.71 -6.25
C ARG A 131 10.28 8.39 -5.74
N LYS A 132 10.41 8.05 -4.46
CA LYS A 132 11.69 7.61 -3.87
C LYS A 132 12.39 6.50 -4.68
N SER A 133 11.62 5.59 -5.26
CA SER A 133 12.13 4.50 -6.11
C SER A 133 12.70 4.96 -7.45
N GLU A 134 12.27 6.12 -7.95
CA GLU A 134 12.78 6.73 -9.19
C GLU A 134 14.05 7.54 -8.90
N LEU A 135 14.10 8.20 -7.73
CA LEU A 135 15.25 8.98 -7.29
C LEU A 135 16.46 8.10 -6.92
N LEU A 136 16.21 6.95 -6.28
CA LEU A 136 17.24 5.98 -5.88
C LEU A 136 17.56 4.97 -6.99
N PHE A 137 17.06 5.20 -8.20
CA PHE A 137 17.18 4.27 -9.30
C PHE A 137 18.58 4.31 -9.91
N CYS A 138 19.51 3.53 -9.35
CA CYS A 138 20.78 3.20 -10.00
C CYS A 138 20.58 1.98 -10.90
N THR A 139 20.58 2.17 -12.23
CA THR A 139 20.13 1.12 -13.13
C THR A 139 21.11 0.76 -14.24
N LYS A 140 21.22 -0.55 -14.48
CA LYS A 140 21.90 -1.19 -15.63
C LYS A 140 21.01 -1.35 -16.88
N LYS A 141 19.69 -1.11 -16.80
CA LYS A 141 18.70 -1.18 -17.89
C LYS A 141 17.87 0.11 -18.05
N GLN A 142 18.15 0.92 -19.05
CA GLN A 142 17.54 2.23 -19.24
C GLN A 142 16.03 2.11 -19.57
N TYR A 143 15.18 2.77 -18.77
CA TYR A 143 13.77 2.99 -19.10
C TYR A 143 13.61 4.36 -19.77
N GLN A 144 12.72 4.46 -20.76
CA GLN A 144 12.57 5.65 -21.61
C GLN A 144 12.09 6.91 -20.87
N PHE A 145 11.55 6.77 -19.67
CA PHE A 145 11.00 7.87 -18.85
C PHE A 145 11.89 8.26 -17.65
N ALA A 146 13.06 7.64 -17.47
CA ALA A 146 13.97 8.00 -16.38
C ALA A 146 14.72 9.29 -16.74
N ILE A 147 14.71 10.29 -15.85
CA ILE A 147 15.41 11.57 -16.03
C ILE A 147 16.92 11.29 -16.11
N ARG A 148 17.53 11.61 -17.25
CA ARG A 148 18.98 11.46 -17.44
C ARG A 148 19.67 12.75 -17.05
N ARG A 149 20.94 12.65 -16.65
CA ARG A 149 21.79 13.83 -16.43
C ARG A 149 21.90 14.71 -17.69
N SER A 150 21.75 14.13 -18.88
CA SER A 150 21.70 14.84 -20.16
C SER A 150 20.44 15.69 -20.36
N ASP A 151 19.36 15.39 -19.64
CA ASP A 151 18.06 16.04 -19.83
C ASP A 151 17.91 17.27 -18.93
N ILE A 152 18.88 17.49 -18.04
CA ILE A 152 18.95 18.62 -17.12
C ILE A 152 19.95 19.62 -17.70
N ILE A 153 19.43 20.66 -18.36
CA ILE A 153 20.22 21.80 -18.86
C ILE A 153 20.13 22.91 -17.80
N PHE A 154 21.28 23.42 -17.37
CA PHE A 154 21.40 24.55 -16.43
C PHE A 154 21.58 25.86 -17.19
#